data_AF-A0A8H3CWZ1-F1
#
_entry.id   AF-A0A8H3CWZ1-F1
#
_cell.length_a   1.000
_cell.length_b   1.000
_cell.length_c   1.000
_cell.angle_alpha   90.00
_cell.angle_beta   90.00
_cell.angle_gamma   90.00
#
_symmetry.space_group_name_H-M   'P 1'
#
loop_
_entity.id
_entity.type
_entity.pdbx_description
1 polymer ?
#
loop_
_entity_poly.entity_id
_entity_poly.type
_entity_poly.pdbx_seq_one_letter_code
_entity_poly.pdbx_strand_id
1 'polypeptide(L)'
;MPFEYEYVSDEMAAAYAEAAKTGINDRWGLSSNEQSWVKYQPYLLEQGYQLRPRYRPGWVRSWDGTRRNPRVHEDSLTIESFRIMDAVRETDGKRVIIKAFDTRMTPSELSVLQYLSEETIQSNPRNHCAGALDSFPIPDRDGWMFIVMDTYYSLSIVPFETVGEVVEMVRQLLEGLSFMHSLNIAHRDCASTNIMMKADTLFKNTPHPHPNYSFLTEDGRDYIEFYPRREHSVKYYFIDFGLATLFPSYTERTLVVGAEGRERDIPELSTPDVPYDPFKVDICIIGRFLSRDFYEKSNRSLYFLEPLVKRFTDTNPTQRPTADEAFADFELIREMLEPRILARALNPNIFQSAMYSLSDGLHWTFNWFARAILRRQPERIALP
;
A
#
# COMPACT_ATOMS: atom_id res chain seq x y z
N MET A 1 18.71 -4.84 9.64
CA MET A 1 20.15 -4.80 9.91
C MET A 1 20.83 -5.68 8.88
N PRO A 2 21.68 -5.15 7.98
CA PRO A 2 22.52 -5.96 7.11
C PRO A 2 23.33 -6.89 8.01
N PHE A 3 23.32 -8.17 7.68
CA PHE A 3 23.70 -9.22 8.60
C PHE A 3 25.22 -9.31 8.70
N GLU A 4 25.77 -8.98 9.88
CA GLU A 4 27.22 -8.82 10.12
C GLU A 4 28.08 -10.05 9.82
N TYR A 5 27.48 -11.23 9.59
CA TYR A 5 28.21 -12.47 9.35
C TYR A 5 27.68 -13.21 8.13
N GLU A 6 28.48 -13.26 7.06
CA GLU A 6 28.21 -14.00 5.83
C GLU A 6 28.17 -15.52 6.06
N TYR A 7 28.86 -16.00 7.10
CA TYR A 7 28.97 -17.41 7.46
C TYR A 7 28.52 -17.66 8.90
N VAL A 8 27.95 -18.84 9.14
CA VAL A 8 27.63 -19.36 10.49
C VAL A 8 28.68 -20.41 10.90
N SER A 9 28.72 -20.76 12.19
CA SER A 9 29.57 -21.85 12.67
C SER A 9 29.12 -23.20 12.10
N ASP A 10 30.03 -24.17 12.08
CA ASP A 10 29.73 -25.54 11.63
C ASP A 10 28.61 -26.18 12.45
N GLU A 11 28.58 -25.91 13.76
CA GLU A 11 27.52 -26.34 14.68
C GLU A 11 26.15 -25.76 14.29
N MET A 12 26.10 -24.46 13.97
CA MET A 12 24.86 -23.81 13.53
C MET A 12 24.40 -24.32 12.17
N ALA A 13 25.33 -24.51 11.22
CA ALA A 13 25.00 -25.07 9.91
C ALA A 13 24.42 -26.49 10.04
N ALA A 14 25.02 -27.34 10.88
CA ALA A 14 24.50 -28.67 11.19
C ALA A 14 23.11 -28.61 11.85
N ALA A 15 22.90 -27.69 12.79
CA ALA A 15 21.60 -27.49 13.43
C ALA A 15 20.52 -27.04 12.43
N TYR A 16 20.85 -26.15 11.48
CA TYR A 16 19.92 -25.75 10.42
C TYR A 16 19.61 -26.89 9.46
N ALA A 17 20.59 -27.70 9.08
CA ALA A 17 20.37 -28.89 8.25
C ALA A 17 19.46 -29.92 8.93
N GLU A 18 19.66 -30.16 10.23
CA GLU A 18 18.81 -31.08 11.00
C GLU A 18 17.38 -30.53 11.19
N ALA A 19 17.24 -29.23 11.47
CA ALA A 19 15.93 -28.58 11.54
C ALA A 19 15.18 -28.66 10.20
N ALA A 20 15.86 -28.40 9.09
CA ALA A 20 15.31 -28.52 7.74
C ALA A 20 14.86 -29.95 7.41
N LYS A 21 15.63 -30.96 7.84
CA LYS A 21 15.32 -32.39 7.61
C LYS A 21 14.15 -32.88 8.47
N THR A 22 14.07 -32.44 9.72
CA THR A 22 13.06 -32.90 10.69
C THR A 22 11.78 -32.06 10.66
N GLY A 23 11.86 -30.81 10.18
CA GLY A 23 10.81 -29.80 10.27
C GLY A 23 10.62 -29.23 11.68
N ILE A 24 11.37 -29.70 12.68
CA ILE A 24 11.25 -29.27 14.08
C ILE A 24 12.08 -28.00 14.28
N ASN A 25 11.43 -26.94 14.77
CA ASN A 25 12.05 -25.61 14.97
C ASN A 25 12.72 -25.03 13.71
N ASP A 26 12.25 -25.42 12.52
CA ASP A 26 12.74 -24.89 11.26
C ASP A 26 12.25 -23.46 11.03
N ARG A 27 13.08 -22.50 11.43
CA ARG A 27 12.79 -21.06 11.32
C ARG A 27 12.75 -20.56 9.87
N TRP A 28 13.31 -21.32 8.93
CA TRP A 28 13.46 -20.89 7.53
C TRP A 28 12.59 -21.69 6.57
N GLY A 29 11.86 -22.68 7.09
CA GLY A 29 10.82 -23.41 6.37
C GLY A 29 9.68 -22.51 5.94
N LEU A 30 8.86 -23.03 5.02
CA LEU A 30 7.71 -22.30 4.50
C LEU A 30 6.61 -22.25 5.56
N SER A 31 6.16 -21.03 5.89
CA SER A 31 4.99 -20.83 6.74
C SER A 31 3.71 -21.36 6.06
N SER A 32 2.62 -21.50 6.81
CA SER A 32 1.31 -21.90 6.25
C SER A 32 0.80 -20.93 5.17
N ASN A 33 1.12 -19.64 5.30
CA ASN A 33 0.79 -18.63 4.29
C ASN A 33 1.64 -18.82 3.03
N GLU A 34 2.92 -19.13 3.18
CA GLU A 34 3.83 -19.38 2.06
C GLU A 34 3.49 -20.67 1.31
N GLN A 35 3.07 -21.72 2.02
CA GLN A 35 2.61 -22.97 1.42
C GLN A 35 1.39 -22.76 0.52
N SER A 36 0.52 -21.79 0.83
CA SER A 36 -0.59 -21.43 -0.07
C SER A 36 -0.08 -20.89 -1.40
N TRP A 37 0.96 -20.06 -1.40
CA TRP A 37 1.56 -19.55 -2.63
C TRP A 37 2.29 -20.62 -3.43
N VAL A 38 2.99 -21.54 -2.75
CA VAL A 38 3.60 -22.72 -3.41
C VAL A 38 2.52 -23.57 -4.09
N LYS A 39 1.38 -23.80 -3.43
CA LYS A 39 0.24 -24.53 -4.01
C LYS A 39 -0.23 -23.87 -5.32
N TYR A 40 -0.35 -22.55 -5.35
CA TYR A 40 -0.87 -21.82 -6.52
C TYR A 40 0.19 -21.45 -7.55
N GLN A 41 1.48 -21.63 -7.28
CA GLN A 41 2.55 -21.21 -8.18
C GLN A 41 2.43 -21.83 -9.58
N PRO A 42 2.12 -23.13 -9.78
CA PRO A 42 1.97 -23.68 -11.13
C PRO A 42 0.87 -22.99 -11.93
N TYR A 43 -0.28 -22.74 -11.30
CA TYR A 43 -1.40 -22.03 -11.93
C TYR A 43 -1.05 -20.58 -12.26
N LEU A 44 -0.37 -19.87 -11.34
CA LEU A 44 0.09 -18.50 -11.59
C LEU A 44 1.07 -18.44 -12.77
N LEU A 45 1.96 -19.43 -12.89
CA LEU A 45 2.88 -19.54 -14.02
C LEU A 45 2.14 -19.80 -15.34
N GLU A 46 1.10 -20.65 -15.33
CA GLU A 46 0.23 -20.85 -16.51
C GLU A 46 -0.49 -19.56 -16.93
N GLN A 47 -0.85 -18.70 -15.97
CA GLN A 47 -1.37 -17.35 -16.25
C GLN A 47 -0.27 -16.34 -16.67
N GLY A 48 1.00 -16.75 -16.74
CA GLY A 48 2.12 -15.91 -17.16
C GLY A 48 2.78 -15.12 -16.03
N TYR A 49 2.62 -15.53 -14.77
CA TYR A 49 3.18 -14.87 -13.60
C TYR A 49 4.11 -15.78 -12.79
N GLN A 50 5.40 -15.51 -12.86
CA GLN A 50 6.44 -16.28 -12.20
C GLN A 50 6.74 -15.74 -10.80
N LEU A 51 6.48 -16.56 -9.77
CA LEU A 51 6.88 -16.26 -8.39
C LEU A 51 8.39 -16.42 -8.17
N ARG A 52 8.90 -15.81 -7.09
CA ARG A 52 10.28 -15.99 -6.60
C ARG A 52 10.65 -17.46 -6.39
N PRO A 53 11.95 -17.83 -6.49
CA PRO A 53 12.41 -19.21 -6.33
C PRO A 53 11.89 -19.92 -5.08
N ARG A 54 11.78 -19.22 -3.93
CA ARG A 54 11.25 -19.75 -2.66
C ARG A 54 9.85 -20.37 -2.79
N TYR A 55 9.03 -19.85 -3.70
CA TYR A 55 7.63 -20.28 -3.85
C TYR A 55 7.42 -21.25 -5.03
N ARG A 56 8.50 -21.71 -5.67
CA ARG A 56 8.43 -22.67 -6.77
C ARG A 56 8.41 -24.12 -6.23
N PRO A 57 7.66 -25.04 -6.85
CA PRO A 57 7.72 -26.46 -6.50
C PRO A 57 9.16 -26.99 -6.57
N GLY A 58 9.57 -27.72 -5.54
CA GLY A 58 10.92 -28.27 -5.43
C GLY A 58 12.00 -27.25 -5.02
N TRP A 59 11.61 -26.08 -4.50
CA TRP A 59 12.57 -25.13 -3.92
C TRP A 59 13.50 -25.81 -2.90
N VAL A 60 14.79 -25.51 -3.04
CA VAL A 60 15.87 -25.87 -2.12
C VAL A 60 16.48 -24.58 -1.62
N ARG A 61 16.80 -24.51 -0.33
CA ARG A 61 17.35 -23.29 0.27
C ARG A 61 18.71 -22.99 -0.34
N SER A 62 18.96 -21.72 -0.63
CA SER A 62 20.21 -21.29 -1.23
C SER A 62 21.45 -21.50 -0.35
N TRP A 63 21.27 -21.80 0.94
CA TRP A 63 22.35 -22.10 1.89
C TRP A 63 22.47 -23.59 2.25
N ASP A 64 21.58 -24.47 1.77
CA ASP A 64 21.65 -25.90 2.08
C ASP A 64 22.98 -26.50 1.59
N GLY A 65 23.63 -27.29 2.45
CA GLY A 65 24.96 -27.86 2.16
C GLY A 65 26.12 -26.86 2.24
N THR A 66 25.88 -25.62 2.68
CA THR A 66 26.89 -24.58 2.85
C THR A 66 26.99 -24.12 4.31
N ARG A 67 27.95 -23.24 4.60
CA ARG A 67 28.03 -22.51 5.88
C ARG A 67 27.52 -21.08 5.78
N ARG A 68 26.84 -20.73 4.68
CA ARG A 68 26.32 -19.38 4.51
C ARG A 68 25.18 -19.12 5.49
N ASN A 69 25.17 -17.93 6.05
CA ASN A 69 24.13 -17.51 6.96
C ASN A 69 22.81 -17.37 6.19
N PRO A 70 21.73 -18.07 6.54
CA PRO A 70 20.44 -17.96 5.84
C PRO A 70 19.99 -16.52 5.65
N ARG A 71 20.27 -15.66 6.65
CA ARG A 71 19.88 -14.26 6.64
C ARG A 71 20.46 -13.45 5.48
N VAL A 72 21.59 -13.85 4.88
CA VAL A 72 22.17 -13.14 3.73
C VAL A 72 21.58 -13.58 2.38
N HIS A 73 20.56 -14.43 2.41
CA HIS A 73 19.85 -14.92 1.23
C HIS A 73 18.42 -14.39 1.18
N GLU A 74 18.03 -13.90 0.01
CA GLU A 74 16.67 -13.46 -0.32
C GLU A 74 15.62 -14.51 0.02
N ASP A 75 15.88 -15.78 -0.31
CA ASP A 75 14.96 -16.89 -0.08
C ASP A 75 14.83 -17.30 1.41
N SER A 76 15.43 -16.53 2.33
CA SER A 76 15.15 -16.59 3.77
C SER A 76 14.06 -15.61 4.22
N LEU A 77 13.72 -14.63 3.39
CA LEU A 77 12.67 -13.64 3.66
C LEU A 77 11.31 -14.33 3.59
N THR A 78 10.49 -14.14 4.63
CA THR A 78 9.20 -14.83 4.79
C THR A 78 8.05 -13.85 4.68
N ILE A 79 6.87 -14.33 4.31
CA ILE A 79 5.67 -13.48 4.29
C ILE A 79 4.70 -13.88 5.41
N GLU A 80 4.12 -12.86 6.04
CA GLU A 80 3.20 -13.03 7.17
C GLU A 80 1.74 -13.21 6.74
N SER A 81 1.42 -13.00 5.45
CA SER A 81 0.04 -13.05 4.93
C SER A 81 0.00 -13.64 3.52
N PHE A 82 -1.01 -14.45 3.23
CA PHE A 82 -1.23 -15.00 1.89
C PHE A 82 -1.90 -13.99 0.92
N ARG A 83 -2.11 -12.74 1.35
CA ARG A 83 -2.90 -11.76 0.57
C ARG A 83 -2.12 -11.03 -0.50
N ILE A 84 -0.80 -10.94 -0.36
CA ILE A 84 0.06 -10.18 -1.26
C ILE A 84 1.26 -11.06 -1.62
N MET A 85 1.63 -11.06 -2.89
CA MET A 85 2.82 -11.72 -3.40
C MET A 85 3.38 -10.92 -4.55
N ASP A 86 4.70 -10.85 -4.65
CA ASP A 86 5.38 -10.30 -5.80
C ASP A 86 5.60 -11.36 -6.89
N ALA A 87 5.54 -10.94 -8.16
CA ALA A 87 5.80 -11.82 -9.30
C ALA A 87 6.46 -11.05 -10.45
N VAL A 88 6.99 -11.81 -11.41
CA VAL A 88 7.44 -11.30 -12.70
C VAL A 88 6.47 -11.77 -13.77
N ARG A 89 5.96 -10.86 -14.58
CA ARG A 89 5.13 -11.19 -15.74
C ARG A 89 6.02 -11.69 -16.88
N GLU A 90 5.74 -12.89 -17.39
CA GLU A 90 6.59 -13.59 -18.38
C GLU A 90 6.64 -12.87 -19.74
N THR A 91 5.58 -12.14 -20.11
CA THR A 91 5.47 -11.53 -21.45
C THR A 91 6.42 -10.35 -21.66
N ASP A 92 6.76 -9.62 -20.61
CA ASP A 92 7.59 -8.41 -20.70
C ASP A 92 8.62 -8.25 -19.57
N GLY A 93 8.73 -9.24 -18.67
CA GLY A 93 9.64 -9.19 -17.52
C GLY A 93 9.24 -8.16 -16.47
N LYS A 94 8.03 -7.59 -16.54
CA LYS A 94 7.59 -6.54 -15.62
C LYS A 94 7.34 -7.11 -14.22
N ARG A 95 7.85 -6.44 -13.20
CA ARG A 95 7.51 -6.72 -11.80
C ARG A 95 6.09 -6.26 -11.50
N VAL A 96 5.34 -7.13 -10.83
CA VAL A 96 3.94 -6.93 -10.48
C VAL A 96 3.68 -7.40 -9.06
N ILE A 97 2.58 -6.90 -8.49
CA ILE A 97 2.05 -7.38 -7.22
C ILE A 97 0.76 -8.14 -7.48
N ILE A 98 0.64 -9.34 -6.91
CA ILE A 98 -0.54 -10.17 -6.94
C ILE A 98 -1.24 -10.07 -5.59
N LYS A 99 -2.45 -9.53 -5.59
CA LYS A 99 -3.34 -9.45 -4.43
C LYS A 99 -4.38 -10.56 -4.48
N ALA A 100 -4.55 -11.27 -3.37
CA ALA A 100 -5.59 -12.28 -3.19
C ALA A 100 -6.67 -11.78 -2.21
N PHE A 101 -7.93 -11.74 -2.65
CA PHE A 101 -9.06 -11.40 -1.78
C PHE A 101 -10.35 -12.13 -2.15
N ASP A 102 -11.29 -12.15 -1.19
CA ASP A 102 -12.62 -12.72 -1.32
C ASP A 102 -13.60 -11.63 -1.75
N THR A 103 -14.13 -11.74 -2.97
CA THR A 103 -15.07 -10.76 -3.54
C THR A 103 -16.38 -10.70 -2.76
N ARG A 104 -16.73 -11.71 -1.96
CA ARG A 104 -17.92 -11.64 -1.07
C ARG A 104 -17.69 -10.70 0.11
N MET A 105 -16.44 -10.50 0.50
CA MET A 105 -16.06 -9.64 1.63
C MET A 105 -15.74 -8.21 1.21
N THR A 106 -15.36 -7.99 -0.06
CA THR A 106 -15.10 -6.68 -0.68
C THR A 106 -15.76 -6.61 -2.07
N PRO A 107 -17.11 -6.61 -2.13
CA PRO A 107 -17.86 -6.82 -3.38
C PRO A 107 -17.70 -5.73 -4.43
N SER A 108 -17.32 -4.51 -4.03
CA SER A 108 -17.06 -3.40 -4.94
C SER A 108 -15.64 -3.38 -5.50
N GLU A 109 -14.68 -4.01 -4.82
CA GLU A 109 -13.26 -3.80 -5.08
C GLU A 109 -12.86 -4.24 -6.49
N LEU A 110 -13.30 -5.42 -6.93
CA LEU A 110 -13.02 -5.92 -8.28
C LEU A 110 -13.60 -4.99 -9.35
N SER A 111 -14.86 -4.60 -9.21
CA SER A 111 -15.55 -3.74 -10.18
C SER A 111 -14.92 -2.35 -10.27
N VAL A 112 -14.51 -1.78 -9.13
CA VAL A 112 -13.79 -0.50 -9.08
C VAL A 112 -12.45 -0.63 -9.80
N LEU A 113 -11.65 -1.66 -9.49
CA LEU A 113 -10.35 -1.87 -10.12
C LEU A 113 -10.47 -2.10 -11.63
N GLN A 114 -11.46 -2.86 -12.08
CA GLN A 114 -11.73 -3.07 -13.50
C GLN A 114 -12.13 -1.78 -14.21
N TYR A 115 -13.02 -0.98 -13.61
CA TYR A 115 -13.43 0.31 -14.16
C TYR A 115 -12.25 1.30 -14.26
N LEU A 116 -11.42 1.38 -13.22
CA LEU A 116 -10.18 2.16 -13.23
C LEU A 116 -9.14 1.67 -14.25
N SER A 117 -9.34 0.46 -14.79
CA SER A 117 -8.45 -0.15 -15.78
C SER A 117 -8.89 0.04 -17.22
N GLU A 118 -10.05 0.65 -17.45
CA GLU A 118 -10.46 1.03 -18.79
C GLU A 118 -9.46 2.00 -19.42
N GLU A 119 -9.16 1.83 -20.71
CA GLU A 119 -8.11 2.60 -21.42
C GLU A 119 -8.37 4.11 -21.35
N THR A 120 -9.62 4.53 -21.45
CA THR A 120 -10.06 5.93 -21.34
C THR A 120 -9.78 6.54 -19.96
N ILE A 121 -9.81 5.72 -18.91
CA ILE A 121 -9.55 6.12 -17.52
C ILE A 121 -8.05 6.06 -17.23
N GLN A 122 -7.35 4.99 -17.63
CA GLN A 122 -5.91 4.85 -17.43
C GLN A 122 -5.08 5.89 -18.19
N SER A 123 -5.49 6.25 -19.40
CA SER A 123 -4.79 7.26 -20.21
C SER A 123 -4.99 8.69 -19.71
N ASN A 124 -5.92 8.92 -18.77
CA ASN A 124 -6.15 10.25 -18.22
C ASN A 124 -4.99 10.67 -17.31
N PRO A 125 -4.30 11.79 -17.56
CA PRO A 125 -3.16 12.21 -16.76
C PRO A 125 -3.51 12.56 -15.31
N ARG A 126 -4.78 12.86 -15.02
CA ARG A 126 -5.30 13.13 -13.67
C ARG A 126 -5.61 11.84 -12.88
N ASN A 127 -5.47 10.68 -13.52
CA ASN A 127 -5.70 9.41 -12.85
C ASN A 127 -4.53 9.06 -11.93
N HIS A 128 -4.77 9.25 -10.63
CA HIS A 128 -3.89 8.81 -9.55
C HIS A 128 -4.48 7.60 -8.81
N CYS A 129 -5.24 6.74 -9.49
CA CYS A 129 -5.81 5.53 -8.92
C CYS A 129 -5.11 4.30 -9.49
N ALA A 130 -4.74 3.35 -8.65
CA ALA A 130 -4.23 2.07 -9.14
C ALA A 130 -5.35 1.24 -9.79
N GLY A 131 -5.05 0.66 -10.95
CA GLY A 131 -5.90 -0.30 -11.65
C GLY A 131 -5.40 -1.74 -11.52
N ALA A 132 -6.19 -2.67 -12.03
CA ALA A 132 -5.80 -4.05 -12.28
C ALA A 132 -5.16 -4.19 -13.67
N LEU A 133 -4.00 -4.83 -13.72
CA LEU A 133 -3.37 -5.26 -14.97
C LEU A 133 -4.01 -6.55 -15.48
N ASP A 134 -4.45 -7.41 -14.56
CA ASP A 134 -5.13 -8.67 -14.84
C ASP A 134 -5.93 -9.13 -13.61
N SER A 135 -6.90 -10.02 -13.80
CA SER A 135 -7.71 -10.61 -12.73
C SER A 135 -8.22 -12.00 -13.10
N PHE A 136 -8.04 -12.98 -12.22
CA PHE A 136 -8.49 -14.35 -12.44
C PHE A 136 -8.82 -15.08 -11.12
N PRO A 137 -9.69 -16.10 -11.13
CA PRO A 137 -10.10 -16.80 -9.91
C PRO A 137 -8.96 -17.60 -9.28
N ILE A 138 -9.04 -17.78 -7.95
CA ILE A 138 -8.15 -18.70 -7.22
C ILE A 138 -8.72 -20.12 -7.29
N PRO A 139 -7.95 -21.12 -7.77
CA PRO A 139 -8.40 -22.50 -7.81
C PRO A 139 -8.79 -23.04 -6.43
N ASP A 140 -9.86 -23.83 -6.38
CA ASP A 140 -10.42 -24.45 -5.17
C ASP A 140 -10.81 -23.45 -4.05
N ARG A 141 -11.02 -22.17 -4.39
CA ARG A 141 -11.48 -21.16 -3.43
C ARG A 141 -12.57 -20.28 -4.03
N ASP A 142 -13.80 -20.74 -3.94
CA ASP A 142 -14.97 -20.01 -4.41
C ASP A 142 -15.06 -18.60 -3.82
N GLY A 143 -15.29 -17.62 -4.70
CA GLY A 143 -15.35 -16.19 -4.36
C GLY A 143 -13.99 -15.51 -4.22
N TRP A 144 -12.87 -16.23 -4.32
CA TRP A 144 -11.55 -15.62 -4.26
C TRP A 144 -10.99 -15.28 -5.64
N MET A 145 -10.34 -14.12 -5.74
CA MET A 145 -9.70 -13.63 -6.94
C MET A 145 -8.23 -13.29 -6.67
N PHE A 146 -7.38 -13.60 -7.64
CA PHE A 146 -6.08 -12.97 -7.81
C PHE A 146 -6.24 -11.73 -8.68
N ILE A 147 -5.69 -10.61 -8.22
CA ILE A 147 -5.61 -9.35 -8.96
C ILE A 147 -4.15 -8.97 -9.12
N VAL A 148 -3.74 -8.75 -10.35
CA VAL A 148 -2.39 -8.33 -10.69
C VAL A 148 -2.38 -6.81 -10.80
N MET A 149 -1.43 -6.17 -10.13
CA MET A 149 -1.28 -4.72 -10.05
C MET A 149 0.15 -4.31 -10.36
N ASP A 150 0.35 -3.05 -10.72
CA ASP A 150 1.68 -2.45 -10.79
C ASP A 150 2.39 -2.51 -9.42
N THR A 151 3.72 -2.48 -9.43
CA THR A 151 4.51 -2.29 -8.20
C THR A 151 4.50 -0.82 -7.81
N TYR A 152 4.11 -0.56 -6.56
CA TYR A 152 4.15 0.76 -5.95
C TYR A 152 5.00 0.73 -4.68
N TYR A 153 5.57 1.88 -4.32
CA TYR A 153 6.45 2.02 -3.17
C TYR A 153 5.82 2.92 -2.11
N SER A 154 6.10 2.62 -0.84
CA SER A 154 5.66 3.48 0.27
C SER A 154 6.23 4.90 0.14
N LEU A 155 5.48 5.91 0.58
CA LEU A 155 5.98 7.28 0.70
C LEU A 155 7.18 7.39 1.65
N SER A 156 7.27 6.50 2.63
CA SER A 156 8.29 6.52 3.69
C SER A 156 9.67 6.07 3.21
N ILE A 157 9.75 5.38 2.07
CA ILE A 157 10.97 4.73 1.62
C ILE A 157 12.06 5.73 1.20
N VAL A 158 11.66 6.89 0.67
CA VAL A 158 12.52 8.03 0.37
C VAL A 158 11.98 9.23 1.16
N PRO A 159 12.78 9.91 2.00
CA PRO A 159 12.30 11.05 2.77
C PRO A 159 11.90 12.22 1.86
N PHE A 160 11.08 13.12 2.41
CA PHE A 160 10.82 14.43 1.80
C PHE A 160 11.85 15.42 2.35
N GLU A 161 12.62 16.05 1.47
CA GLU A 161 13.72 16.96 1.81
C GLU A 161 13.32 18.43 1.66
N THR A 162 12.34 18.75 0.81
CA THR A 162 11.94 20.13 0.54
C THR A 162 10.44 20.35 0.61
N VAL A 163 10.03 21.59 0.88
CA VAL A 163 8.60 21.99 0.84
C VAL A 163 7.99 21.71 -0.53
N GLY A 164 8.74 21.94 -1.62
CA GLY A 164 8.28 21.72 -2.99
C GLY A 164 7.87 20.28 -3.27
N GLU A 165 8.58 19.30 -2.71
CA GLU A 165 8.23 17.87 -2.87
C GLU A 165 6.90 17.53 -2.19
N VAL A 166 6.62 18.12 -1.01
CA VAL A 166 5.33 17.96 -0.34
C VAL A 166 4.23 18.66 -1.11
N VAL A 167 4.46 19.89 -1.58
CA VAL A 167 3.50 20.65 -2.40
C VAL A 167 3.11 19.85 -3.65
N GLU A 168 4.06 19.26 -4.36
CA GLU A 168 3.78 18.46 -5.54
C GLU A 168 3.03 17.17 -5.21
N MET A 169 3.34 16.52 -4.08
CA MET A 169 2.55 15.38 -3.60
C MET A 169 1.11 15.78 -3.28
N VAL A 170 0.89 16.87 -2.53
CA VAL A 170 -0.47 17.33 -2.19
C VAL A 170 -1.26 17.66 -3.45
N ARG A 171 -0.61 18.31 -4.43
CA ARG A 171 -1.21 18.62 -5.73
C ARG A 171 -1.77 17.38 -6.40
N GLN A 172 -0.93 16.36 -6.58
CA GLN A 172 -1.30 15.10 -7.25
C GLN A 172 -2.39 14.34 -6.48
N LEU A 173 -2.34 14.32 -5.15
CA LEU A 173 -3.37 13.65 -4.35
C LEU A 173 -4.74 14.32 -4.48
N LEU A 174 -4.79 15.66 -4.47
CA LEU A 174 -6.04 16.40 -4.64
C LEU A 174 -6.57 16.33 -6.08
N GLU A 175 -5.68 16.41 -7.08
CA GLU A 175 -6.01 16.16 -8.49
C GLU A 175 -6.60 14.77 -8.70
N GLY A 176 -5.94 13.77 -8.11
CA GLY A 176 -6.36 12.37 -8.11
C GLY A 176 -7.71 12.14 -7.44
N LEU A 177 -7.93 12.79 -6.29
CA LEU A 177 -9.17 12.66 -5.54
C LEU A 177 -10.33 13.33 -6.29
N SER A 178 -10.11 14.52 -6.85
CA SER A 178 -11.07 15.21 -7.73
C SER A 178 -11.45 14.32 -8.92
N PHE A 179 -10.45 13.75 -9.59
CA PHE A 179 -10.69 12.83 -10.71
C PHE A 179 -11.48 11.59 -10.28
N MET A 180 -11.06 10.91 -9.21
CA MET A 180 -11.75 9.73 -8.66
C MET A 180 -13.20 10.05 -8.30
N HIS A 181 -13.45 11.18 -7.63
CA HIS A 181 -14.78 11.64 -7.28
C HIS A 181 -15.60 11.97 -8.52
N SER A 182 -15.01 12.51 -9.59
CA SER A 182 -15.70 12.74 -10.86
C SER A 182 -16.19 11.44 -11.52
N LEU A 183 -15.52 10.31 -11.26
CA LEU A 183 -15.93 8.97 -11.69
C LEU A 183 -17.02 8.34 -10.80
N ASN A 184 -17.55 9.09 -9.83
CA ASN A 184 -18.51 8.60 -8.83
C ASN A 184 -17.94 7.48 -7.94
N ILE A 185 -16.64 7.52 -7.69
CA ILE A 185 -15.96 6.62 -6.76
C ILE A 185 -15.62 7.41 -5.49
N ALA A 186 -16.00 6.86 -4.33
CA ALA A 186 -15.49 7.31 -3.04
C ALA A 186 -14.62 6.22 -2.42
N HIS A 187 -13.40 6.55 -2.00
CA HIS A 187 -12.39 5.57 -1.57
C HIS A 187 -12.66 5.01 -0.18
N ARG A 188 -13.08 5.87 0.75
CA ARG A 188 -13.40 5.61 2.16
C ARG A 188 -12.24 5.10 3.04
N ASP A 189 -11.02 4.99 2.52
CA ASP A 189 -9.81 4.58 3.27
C ASP A 189 -8.53 5.15 2.63
N CYS A 190 -8.57 6.37 2.09
CA CYS A 190 -7.45 7.03 1.41
C CYS A 190 -6.38 7.60 2.39
N ALA A 191 -6.08 6.85 3.45
CA ALA A 191 -5.09 7.20 4.47
C ALA A 191 -3.65 6.89 4.01
N SER A 192 -2.65 7.32 4.80
CA SER A 192 -1.21 7.26 4.47
C SER A 192 -0.70 5.94 3.88
N THR A 193 -1.18 4.80 4.37
CA THR A 193 -0.75 3.45 3.93
C THR A 193 -1.39 3.00 2.61
N ASN A 194 -2.45 3.68 2.17
CA ASN A 194 -3.08 3.49 0.86
C ASN A 194 -2.68 4.58 -0.14
N ILE A 195 -1.73 5.43 0.22
CA ILE A 195 -1.09 6.38 -0.69
C ILE A 195 0.32 5.85 -0.95
N MET A 196 0.60 5.54 -2.21
CA MET A 196 1.90 5.03 -2.64
C MET A 196 2.46 5.87 -3.76
N MET A 197 3.71 5.61 -4.13
CA MET A 197 4.38 6.29 -5.22
C MET A 197 4.87 5.30 -6.28
N LYS A 198 4.88 5.77 -7.52
CA LYS A 198 5.67 5.22 -8.62
C LYS A 198 6.86 6.13 -8.84
N ALA A 199 8.04 5.56 -8.70
CA ALA A 199 9.30 6.28 -8.49
C ALA A 199 10.47 5.53 -9.12
N ASP A 200 10.28 5.04 -10.35
CA ASP A 200 11.21 4.13 -11.00
C ASP A 200 12.62 4.73 -11.20
N THR A 201 12.74 6.06 -11.20
CA THR A 201 14.03 6.75 -11.34
C THR A 201 14.68 7.16 -10.01
N LEU A 202 14.01 6.98 -8.86
CA LEU A 202 14.56 7.42 -7.57
C LEU A 202 15.63 6.48 -7.02
N PHE A 203 15.58 5.19 -7.36
CA PHE A 203 16.43 4.20 -6.72
C PHE A 203 17.72 3.97 -7.51
N LYS A 204 18.86 4.03 -6.83
CA LYS A 204 20.17 3.71 -7.44
C LYS A 204 20.37 2.21 -7.62
N ASN A 205 19.71 1.43 -6.78
CA ASN A 205 19.69 -0.02 -6.81
C ASN A 205 18.24 -0.48 -6.91
N THR A 206 18.03 -1.66 -7.48
CA THR A 206 16.69 -2.24 -7.58
C THR A 206 16.15 -2.58 -6.18
N PRO A 207 15.00 -2.02 -5.77
CA PRO A 207 14.36 -2.40 -4.52
C PRO A 207 13.84 -3.84 -4.56
N HIS A 208 13.79 -4.48 -3.41
CA HIS A 208 13.15 -5.77 -3.27
C HIS A 208 11.68 -5.70 -3.70
N PRO A 209 11.21 -6.65 -4.53
CA PRO A 209 9.89 -6.55 -5.16
C PRO A 209 8.73 -6.67 -4.17
N HIS A 210 8.90 -7.41 -3.07
CA HIS A 210 7.86 -7.54 -2.05
C HIS A 210 7.76 -6.27 -1.17
N PRO A 211 6.56 -5.68 -0.96
CA PRO A 211 6.38 -4.42 -0.23
C PRO A 211 6.95 -4.43 1.20
N ASN A 212 6.83 -5.54 1.94
CA ASN A 212 7.39 -5.66 3.29
C ASN A 212 8.92 -5.55 3.35
N TYR A 213 9.60 -5.65 2.22
CA TYR A 213 11.06 -5.69 2.12
C TYR A 213 11.61 -4.64 1.16
N SER A 214 10.78 -3.74 0.63
CA SER A 214 11.21 -2.79 -0.40
C SER A 214 12.35 -1.87 0.03
N PHE A 215 12.62 -1.74 1.33
CA PHE A 215 13.78 -1.02 1.88
C PHE A 215 15.11 -1.77 1.69
N LEU A 216 15.10 -3.02 1.22
CA LEU A 216 16.28 -3.81 0.87
C LEU A 216 16.48 -3.85 -0.64
N THR A 217 17.70 -4.14 -1.08
CA THR A 217 18.01 -4.51 -2.46
C THR A 217 17.27 -5.78 -2.88
N GLU A 218 17.16 -6.01 -4.19
CA GLU A 218 16.48 -7.18 -4.76
C GLU A 218 16.95 -8.53 -4.20
N ASP A 219 18.24 -8.65 -3.87
CA ASP A 219 18.82 -9.85 -3.24
C ASP A 219 18.66 -9.90 -1.71
N GLY A 220 17.99 -8.90 -1.12
CA GLY A 220 17.72 -8.80 0.31
C GLY A 220 18.95 -8.48 1.18
N ARG A 221 20.08 -8.11 0.58
CA ARG A 221 21.37 -8.01 1.32
C ARG A 221 21.63 -6.64 1.93
N ASP A 222 21.39 -5.60 1.16
CA ASP A 222 21.74 -4.24 1.50
C ASP A 222 20.48 -3.38 1.61
N TYR A 223 20.59 -2.23 2.26
CA TYR A 223 19.55 -1.20 2.16
C TYR A 223 19.62 -0.55 0.78
N ILE A 224 18.47 -0.22 0.21
CA ILE A 224 18.43 0.55 -1.03
C ILE A 224 19.05 1.93 -0.86
N GLU A 225 19.75 2.38 -1.89
CA GLU A 225 20.12 3.79 -2.04
C GLU A 225 19.17 4.50 -3.00
N PHE A 226 18.98 5.79 -2.77
CA PHE A 226 18.10 6.63 -3.56
C PHE A 226 18.71 8.01 -3.85
N TYR A 227 18.17 8.65 -4.89
CA TYR A 227 18.38 10.06 -5.21
C TYR A 227 17.32 10.95 -4.53
N PRO A 228 17.61 12.25 -4.33
CA PRO A 228 16.61 13.21 -3.84
C PRO A 228 15.38 13.28 -4.75
N ARG A 229 14.18 13.38 -4.16
CA ARG A 229 12.91 13.39 -4.93
C ARG A 229 12.84 14.53 -5.93
N ARG A 230 13.29 15.73 -5.56
CA ARG A 230 13.27 16.94 -6.39
C ARG A 230 13.97 16.82 -7.76
N GLU A 231 14.86 15.85 -7.94
CA GLU A 231 15.62 15.65 -9.19
C GLU A 231 14.93 14.67 -10.14
N HIS A 232 13.77 14.13 -9.75
CA HIS A 232 13.11 13.03 -10.44
C HIS A 232 11.59 13.23 -10.53
N SER A 233 10.97 12.56 -11.50
CA SER A 233 9.51 12.52 -11.62
C SER A 233 8.95 11.44 -10.70
N VAL A 234 8.14 11.85 -9.73
CA VAL A 234 7.44 10.95 -8.81
C VAL A 234 5.94 11.11 -9.01
N LYS A 235 5.25 10.00 -9.22
CA LYS A 235 3.79 9.98 -9.28
C LYS A 235 3.21 9.33 -8.04
N TYR A 236 2.16 9.92 -7.47
CA TYR A 236 1.48 9.38 -6.30
C TYR A 236 0.17 8.71 -6.71
N TYR A 237 -0.19 7.62 -6.04
CA TYR A 237 -1.37 6.81 -6.36
C TYR A 237 -2.12 6.41 -5.09
N PHE A 238 -3.45 6.44 -5.18
CA PHE A 238 -4.36 5.75 -4.28
C PHE A 238 -4.42 4.27 -4.65
N ILE A 239 -4.29 3.42 -3.64
CA ILE A 239 -4.37 1.96 -3.77
C ILE A 239 -5.38 1.39 -2.77
N ASP A 240 -5.70 0.10 -2.92
CA ASP A 240 -6.58 -0.66 -2.02
C ASP A 240 -8.01 -0.11 -1.92
N PHE A 241 -8.80 -0.45 -2.93
CA PHE A 241 -10.21 -0.06 -3.06
C PHE A 241 -11.17 -1.00 -2.31
N GLY A 242 -10.68 -1.76 -1.31
CA GLY A 242 -11.48 -2.74 -0.57
C GLY A 242 -12.69 -2.17 0.19
N LEU A 243 -12.68 -0.86 0.47
CA LEU A 243 -13.79 -0.12 1.09
C LEU A 243 -14.46 0.87 0.14
N ALA A 244 -14.00 0.95 -1.10
CA ALA A 244 -14.48 1.94 -2.04
C ALA A 244 -15.94 1.67 -2.43
N THR A 245 -16.67 2.74 -2.74
CA THR A 245 -18.03 2.68 -3.25
C THR A 245 -18.07 3.30 -4.63
N LEU A 246 -18.58 2.56 -5.61
CA LEU A 246 -18.83 3.02 -6.97
C LEU A 246 -20.33 3.25 -7.15
N PHE A 247 -20.71 4.47 -7.50
CA PHE A 247 -22.10 4.80 -7.86
C PHE A 247 -22.26 4.83 -9.38
N PRO A 248 -23.42 4.44 -9.94
CA PRO A 248 -23.61 4.42 -11.39
C PRO A 248 -23.57 5.82 -12.04
N SER A 249 -24.00 6.85 -11.32
CA SER A 249 -23.99 8.24 -11.79
C SER A 249 -23.94 9.25 -10.65
N TYR A 250 -23.72 10.53 -10.98
CA TYR A 250 -23.74 11.63 -10.00
C TYR A 250 -25.12 11.75 -9.32
N THR A 251 -26.20 11.59 -10.08
CA THR A 251 -27.59 11.67 -9.58
C THR A 251 -27.99 10.50 -8.69
N GLU A 252 -27.27 9.39 -8.79
CA GLU A 252 -27.51 8.17 -7.99
C GLU A 252 -26.58 8.06 -6.78
N ARG A 253 -25.78 9.09 -6.50
CA ARG A 253 -24.98 9.13 -5.26
C ARG A 253 -25.92 9.15 -4.06
N THR A 254 -25.67 8.24 -3.13
CA THR A 254 -26.40 8.15 -1.87
C THR A 254 -25.43 8.18 -0.69
N LEU A 255 -25.97 8.46 0.48
CA LEU A 255 -25.24 8.24 1.72
C LEU A 255 -24.94 6.73 1.88
N VAL A 256 -23.83 6.43 2.54
CA VAL A 256 -23.41 5.06 2.85
C VAL A 256 -23.31 4.87 4.35
N VAL A 257 -23.25 3.61 4.78
CA VAL A 257 -23.07 3.21 6.18
C VAL A 257 -21.76 2.44 6.34
N GLY A 258 -21.38 2.18 7.59
CA GLY A 258 -20.18 1.44 7.94
C GLY A 258 -19.05 2.34 8.45
N ALA A 259 -18.41 1.89 9.52
CA ALA A 259 -17.31 2.55 10.21
C ALA A 259 -15.95 1.87 9.93
N GLU A 260 -15.89 1.01 8.91
CA GLU A 260 -14.65 0.37 8.50
C GLU A 260 -13.69 1.39 7.88
N GLY A 261 -12.41 1.24 8.20
CA GLY A 261 -11.36 2.16 7.75
C GLY A 261 -10.27 2.26 8.78
N ARG A 262 -9.11 2.79 8.38
CA ARG A 262 -8.00 3.05 9.33
C ARG A 262 -8.26 4.31 10.15
N GLU A 263 -8.80 5.34 9.51
CA GLU A 263 -9.12 6.60 10.16
C GLU A 263 -10.48 6.49 10.86
N ARG A 264 -10.46 6.15 12.15
CA ARG A 264 -11.67 5.92 12.94
C ARG A 264 -12.18 7.15 13.67
N ASP A 265 -11.35 8.18 13.85
CA ASP A 265 -11.76 9.32 14.64
C ASP A 265 -12.67 10.28 13.85
N ILE A 266 -13.26 9.87 12.72
CA ILE A 266 -14.09 10.73 11.88
C ILE A 266 -15.47 10.83 12.54
N PRO A 267 -15.97 12.03 12.88
CA PRO A 267 -17.16 12.19 13.73
C PRO A 267 -18.36 11.36 13.27
N GLU A 268 -18.64 11.36 11.97
CA GLU A 268 -19.75 10.61 11.37
C GLU A 268 -19.53 9.09 11.28
N LEU A 269 -18.30 8.59 11.39
CA LEU A 269 -17.99 7.15 11.40
C LEU A 269 -18.12 6.51 12.79
N SER A 270 -18.55 7.26 13.81
CA SER A 270 -18.63 6.77 15.20
C SER A 270 -19.72 5.73 15.44
N THR A 271 -20.68 5.58 14.52
CA THR A 271 -21.78 4.61 14.60
C THR A 271 -21.98 3.91 13.26
N PRO A 272 -21.94 2.57 13.20
CA PRO A 272 -21.96 1.83 11.93
C PRO A 272 -23.24 2.04 11.12
N ASP A 273 -24.35 2.43 11.75
CA ASP A 273 -25.67 2.54 11.12
C ASP A 273 -26.05 3.96 10.70
N VAL A 274 -25.26 4.99 11.03
CA VAL A 274 -25.57 6.37 10.66
C VAL A 274 -25.07 6.64 9.24
N PRO A 275 -25.96 7.00 8.29
CA PRO A 275 -25.54 7.29 6.93
C PRO A 275 -24.71 8.57 6.85
N TYR A 276 -23.66 8.55 6.03
CA TYR A 276 -22.79 9.70 5.78
C TYR A 276 -22.47 9.87 4.30
N ASP A 277 -22.01 11.06 3.94
CA ASP A 277 -21.51 11.36 2.59
C ASP A 277 -20.08 10.80 2.47
N PRO A 278 -19.85 9.75 1.66
CA PRO A 278 -18.54 9.12 1.57
C PRO A 278 -17.49 10.03 0.91
N PHE A 279 -17.90 10.97 0.08
CA PHE A 279 -16.98 11.92 -0.56
C PHE A 279 -16.45 12.93 0.46
N LYS A 280 -17.28 13.37 1.41
CA LYS A 280 -16.82 14.25 2.51
C LYS A 280 -15.95 13.51 3.52
N VAL A 281 -16.11 12.20 3.65
CA VAL A 281 -15.21 11.36 4.45
C VAL A 281 -13.83 11.30 3.82
N ASP A 282 -13.71 11.08 2.51
CA ASP A 282 -12.40 11.08 1.82
C ASP A 282 -11.63 12.39 2.04
N ILE A 283 -12.31 13.53 1.94
CA ILE A 283 -11.72 14.86 2.19
C ILE A 283 -11.18 14.95 3.62
N CYS A 284 -11.93 14.44 4.59
CA CYS A 284 -11.50 14.42 5.99
C CYS A 284 -10.27 13.52 6.21
N ILE A 285 -10.25 12.33 5.59
CA ILE A 285 -9.12 11.40 5.66
C ILE A 285 -7.86 12.07 5.11
N ILE A 286 -7.94 12.70 3.94
CA ILE A 286 -6.80 13.44 3.37
C ILE A 286 -6.39 14.61 4.25
N GLY A 287 -7.33 15.39 4.76
CA GLY A 287 -7.03 16.49 5.69
C GLY A 287 -6.25 16.02 6.92
N ARG A 288 -6.62 14.86 7.47
CA ARG A 288 -5.94 14.25 8.63
C ARG A 288 -4.58 13.69 8.30
N PHE A 289 -4.44 13.04 7.15
CA PHE A 289 -3.15 12.62 6.64
C PHE A 289 -2.20 13.82 6.53
N LEU A 290 -2.63 14.90 5.87
CA LEU A 290 -1.82 16.12 5.74
C LEU A 290 -1.51 16.75 7.10
N SER A 291 -2.47 16.73 8.02
CA SER A 291 -2.29 17.22 9.39
C SER A 291 -1.22 16.45 10.16
N ARG A 292 -1.43 15.14 10.35
CA ARG A 292 -0.63 14.26 11.21
C ARG A 292 0.74 13.96 10.59
N ASP A 293 0.79 13.70 9.29
CA ASP A 293 2.00 13.22 8.63
C ASP A 293 2.94 14.33 8.19
N PHE A 294 2.44 15.55 7.99
CA PHE A 294 3.23 16.67 7.47
C PHE A 294 3.10 17.96 8.30
N TYR A 295 1.90 18.52 8.43
CA TYR A 295 1.70 19.84 9.03
C TYR A 295 2.18 19.90 10.49
N GLU A 296 1.71 19.02 11.37
CA GLU A 296 2.10 19.01 12.79
C GLU A 296 3.61 18.82 12.97
N LYS A 297 4.22 18.04 12.09
CA LYS A 297 5.66 17.71 12.08
C LYS A 297 6.53 18.83 11.52
N SER A 298 5.96 19.77 10.76
CA SER A 298 6.70 20.81 10.03
C SER A 298 5.86 22.08 9.84
N ASN A 299 5.12 22.52 10.85
CA ASN A 299 4.17 23.63 10.71
C ASN A 299 4.82 24.96 10.29
N ARG A 300 6.03 25.26 10.77
CA ARG A 300 6.83 26.42 10.30
C ARG A 300 7.17 26.30 8.81
N SER A 301 7.51 25.07 8.41
CA SER A 301 7.66 24.48 7.06
C SER A 301 6.50 24.70 6.09
N LEU A 302 5.31 24.45 6.61
CA LEU A 302 4.10 24.13 5.84
C LEU A 302 2.91 24.95 6.35
N TYR A 303 3.16 26.17 6.84
CA TYR A 303 2.15 27.04 7.47
C TYR A 303 0.94 27.29 6.56
N PHE A 304 1.18 27.32 5.24
CA PHE A 304 0.15 27.53 4.23
C PHE A 304 -0.85 26.36 4.11
N LEU A 305 -0.54 25.18 4.66
CA LEU A 305 -1.47 24.05 4.70
C LEU A 305 -2.52 24.20 5.82
N GLU A 306 -2.29 25.05 6.82
CA GLU A 306 -3.19 25.19 7.97
C GLU A 306 -4.65 25.50 7.59
N PRO A 307 -4.93 26.47 6.71
CA PRO A 307 -6.31 26.80 6.33
C PRO A 307 -7.02 25.63 5.63
N LEU A 308 -6.29 24.88 4.80
CA LEU A 308 -6.82 23.70 4.10
C LEU A 308 -7.10 22.56 5.07
N VAL A 309 -6.12 22.21 5.90
CA VAL A 309 -6.27 21.13 6.90
C VAL A 309 -7.47 21.41 7.81
N LYS A 310 -7.63 22.65 8.28
CA LYS A 310 -8.76 23.04 9.12
C LYS A 310 -10.10 22.85 8.40
N ARG A 311 -10.20 23.24 7.13
CA ARG A 311 -11.43 23.08 6.35
C ARG A 311 -11.71 21.62 6.00
N PHE A 312 -10.69 20.84 5.65
CA PHE A 312 -10.85 19.43 5.29
C PHE A 312 -11.28 18.60 6.49
N THR A 313 -10.82 18.97 7.69
CA THR A 313 -11.09 18.25 8.94
C THR A 313 -12.22 18.85 9.77
N ASP A 314 -13.05 19.71 9.18
CA ASP A 314 -14.20 20.31 9.88
C ASP A 314 -15.12 19.21 10.47
N THR A 315 -15.56 19.41 11.70
CA THR A 315 -16.40 18.43 12.40
C THR A 315 -17.78 18.32 11.77
N ASN A 316 -18.25 19.35 11.06
CA ASN A 316 -19.45 19.32 10.25
C ASN A 316 -19.11 18.93 8.80
N PRO A 317 -19.50 17.73 8.32
CA PRO A 317 -19.18 17.27 6.96
C PRO A 317 -19.71 18.17 5.84
N THR A 318 -20.77 18.92 6.11
CA THR A 318 -21.35 19.86 5.12
C THR A 318 -20.45 21.08 4.87
N GLN A 319 -19.61 21.46 5.85
CA GLN A 319 -18.68 22.59 5.74
C GLN A 319 -17.36 22.22 5.05
N ARG A 320 -17.06 20.92 4.95
CA ARG A 320 -15.91 20.45 4.18
C ARG A 320 -16.12 20.73 2.68
N PRO A 321 -15.08 21.12 1.93
CA PRO A 321 -15.21 21.30 0.48
C PRO A 321 -15.47 19.97 -0.24
N THR A 322 -15.91 20.07 -1.48
CA THR A 322 -15.80 18.98 -2.47
C THR A 322 -14.33 18.78 -2.88
N ALA A 323 -14.00 17.67 -3.55
CA ALA A 323 -12.65 17.46 -4.04
C ALA A 323 -12.21 18.49 -5.11
N ASP A 324 -13.14 18.95 -5.94
CA ASP A 324 -12.87 20.00 -6.94
C ASP A 324 -12.55 21.34 -6.26
N GLU A 325 -13.35 21.74 -5.27
CA GLU A 325 -13.10 22.95 -4.46
C GLU A 325 -11.77 22.83 -3.69
N ALA A 326 -11.51 21.67 -3.08
CA ALA A 326 -10.26 21.41 -2.36
C ALA A 326 -9.03 21.53 -3.26
N PHE A 327 -9.10 20.99 -4.48
CA PHE A 327 -8.03 21.11 -5.47
C PHE A 327 -7.85 22.56 -5.93
N ALA A 328 -8.93 23.26 -6.24
CA ALA A 328 -8.89 24.67 -6.65
C ALA A 328 -8.31 25.58 -5.55
N ASP A 329 -8.74 25.39 -4.31
CA ASP A 329 -8.23 26.14 -3.15
C ASP A 329 -6.73 25.90 -2.94
N PHE A 330 -6.26 24.66 -3.12
CA PHE A 330 -4.84 24.34 -3.04
C PHE A 330 -4.02 24.96 -4.16
N GLU A 331 -4.52 24.95 -5.40
CA GLU A 331 -3.83 25.56 -6.54
C GLU A 331 -3.64 27.08 -6.33
N LEU A 332 -4.65 27.78 -5.80
CA LEU A 332 -4.53 29.19 -5.43
C LEU A 332 -3.42 29.43 -4.41
N ILE A 333 -3.33 28.58 -3.38
CA ILE A 333 -2.24 28.65 -2.39
C ILE A 333 -0.89 28.37 -3.05
N ARG A 334 -0.81 27.35 -3.90
CA ARG A 334 0.41 26.93 -4.61
C ARG A 334 0.96 28.05 -5.49
N GLU A 335 0.10 28.76 -6.23
CA GLU A 335 0.48 29.89 -7.08
C GLU A 335 1.08 31.07 -6.30
N MET A 336 0.71 31.21 -5.02
CA MET A 336 1.26 32.23 -4.12
C MET A 336 2.60 31.84 -3.48
N LEU A 337 3.04 30.58 -3.60
CA LEU A 337 4.29 30.12 -3.00
C LEU A 337 5.49 30.56 -3.84
N GLU A 338 6.33 31.41 -3.25
CA GLU A 338 7.57 31.83 -3.89
C GLU A 338 8.58 30.66 -4.02
N PRO A 339 9.43 30.65 -5.06
CA PRO A 339 10.44 29.60 -5.26
C PRO A 339 11.34 29.34 -4.05
N ARG A 340 11.68 30.39 -3.28
CA ARG A 340 12.47 30.25 -2.04
C ARG A 340 11.75 29.47 -0.94
N ILE A 341 10.41 29.49 -0.92
CA ILE A 341 9.61 28.72 0.02
C ILE A 341 9.63 27.25 -0.41
N LEU A 342 9.43 26.98 -1.70
CA LEU A 342 9.48 25.63 -2.26
C LEU A 342 10.86 24.96 -2.05
N ALA A 343 11.94 25.72 -2.20
CA ALA A 343 13.31 25.24 -1.98
C ALA A 343 13.68 25.08 -0.49
N ARG A 344 12.84 25.53 0.44
CA ARG A 344 13.15 25.43 1.87
C ARG A 344 13.24 23.97 2.28
N ALA A 345 14.34 23.64 2.95
CA ALA A 345 14.55 22.33 3.53
C ALA A 345 13.45 22.04 4.57
N LEU A 346 12.88 20.86 4.48
CA LEU A 346 12.21 20.23 5.61
C LEU A 346 13.31 19.63 6.47
N ASN A 347 13.24 19.79 7.78
CA ASN A 347 14.10 18.99 8.64
C ASN A 347 13.70 17.53 8.37
N PRO A 348 14.60 16.68 7.84
CA PRO A 348 14.29 15.26 7.76
C PRO A 348 14.07 14.84 9.20
N ASN A 349 12.83 14.51 9.54
CA ASN A 349 12.54 14.17 10.91
C ASN A 349 13.39 12.93 11.21
N ILE A 350 14.24 13.01 12.22
CA ILE A 350 15.05 11.87 12.69
C ILE A 350 14.14 10.65 13.01
N PHE A 351 12.86 10.92 13.28
CA PHE A 351 11.78 9.94 13.42
C PHE A 351 11.25 9.33 12.10
N GLN A 352 11.42 9.97 10.94
CA GLN A 352 11.08 9.40 9.61
C GLN A 352 12.02 8.27 9.16
N SER A 353 13.20 8.10 9.74
CA SER A 353 14.00 6.88 9.51
C SER A 353 13.72 5.80 10.56
N ALA A 354 13.44 6.18 11.81
CA ALA A 354 13.32 5.23 12.93
C ALA A 354 11.93 4.59 13.07
N MET A 355 10.84 5.28 12.74
CA MET A 355 9.48 4.72 12.88
C MET A 355 9.04 3.85 11.71
N TYR A 356 9.42 4.19 10.47
CA TYR A 356 8.92 3.48 9.28
C TYR A 356 9.58 2.12 9.03
N SER A 357 10.81 1.93 9.53
CA SER A 357 11.50 0.62 9.54
C SER A 357 10.87 -0.41 10.47
N LEU A 358 10.08 0.01 11.48
CA LEU A 358 9.42 -0.89 12.43
C LEU A 358 7.91 -0.94 12.17
N SER A 359 7.31 0.15 11.68
CA SER A 359 5.88 0.20 11.40
C SER A 359 5.49 -0.57 10.15
N ASP A 360 6.24 -0.53 9.04
CA ASP A 360 5.71 -1.02 7.76
C ASP A 360 5.58 -2.56 7.72
N GLY A 361 6.48 -3.29 8.37
CA GLY A 361 6.36 -4.75 8.53
C GLY A 361 5.25 -5.18 9.50
N LEU A 362 5.11 -4.50 10.64
CA LEU A 362 4.12 -4.79 11.68
C LEU A 362 2.71 -4.23 11.35
N HIS A 363 2.60 -3.13 10.61
CA HIS A 363 1.32 -2.45 10.34
C HIS A 363 0.50 -3.12 9.25
N TRP A 364 1.11 -3.73 8.23
CA TRP A 364 0.36 -4.51 7.25
C TRP A 364 -0.22 -5.79 7.89
N THR A 365 0.43 -6.32 8.92
CA THR A 365 0.14 -7.65 9.49
C THR A 365 -0.73 -7.59 10.75
N PHE A 366 -0.48 -6.65 11.68
CA PHE A 366 -1.36 -6.41 12.84
C PHE A 366 -2.76 -5.93 12.43
N ASN A 367 -2.86 -5.05 11.43
CA ASN A 367 -4.13 -4.42 11.08
C ASN A 367 -5.09 -5.36 10.34
N TRP A 368 -4.59 -6.37 9.63
CA TRP A 368 -5.47 -7.39 9.06
C TRP A 368 -5.89 -8.45 10.09
N PHE A 369 -5.01 -8.82 11.03
CA PHE A 369 -5.37 -9.69 12.16
C PHE A 369 -6.52 -9.09 13.00
N ALA A 370 -6.50 -7.78 13.25
CA ALA A 370 -7.61 -7.07 13.88
C ALA A 370 -8.91 -7.12 13.04
N ARG A 371 -8.82 -6.98 11.71
CA ARG A 371 -9.97 -7.08 10.78
C ARG A 371 -10.57 -8.51 10.71
N ALA A 372 -9.76 -9.56 10.89
CA ALA A 372 -10.22 -10.96 10.89
C ALA A 372 -10.86 -11.39 12.23
N ILE A 373 -10.36 -10.87 13.36
CA ILE A 373 -10.89 -11.19 14.70
C ILE A 373 -12.23 -10.47 14.94
N LEU A 374 -12.39 -9.22 14.47
CA LEU A 374 -13.65 -8.48 14.61
C LEU A 374 -14.80 -9.02 13.73
N ARG A 375 -14.51 -9.84 12.72
CA ARG A 375 -15.52 -10.49 11.86
C ARG A 375 -15.92 -11.91 12.31
N ARG A 376 -15.38 -12.40 13.44
CA ARG A 376 -15.69 -13.72 14.04
C ARG A 376 -16.69 -13.64 15.21
N GLN A 377 -17.67 -12.75 15.16
CA GLN A 377 -18.90 -12.97 15.92
C GLN A 377 -20.04 -13.27 14.96
N PRO A 378 -20.38 -14.55 14.73
CA PRO A 378 -21.67 -14.86 14.16
C PRO A 378 -22.71 -14.49 15.22
N GLU A 379 -23.48 -13.45 14.97
CA GLU A 379 -24.78 -13.31 15.63
C GLU A 379 -25.57 -14.58 15.28
N ARG A 380 -25.82 -15.40 16.30
CA ARG A 380 -26.81 -16.48 16.21
C ARG A 380 -28.17 -15.81 16.05
N ILE A 381 -28.58 -15.61 14.80
CA ILE A 381 -29.98 -15.38 14.49
C ILE A 381 -30.67 -16.73 14.60
N ALA A 382 -31.27 -16.98 15.77
CA ALA A 382 -32.29 -18.00 15.90
C ALA A 382 -33.56 -17.46 15.24
N LEU A 383 -34.10 -18.21 14.28
CA LEU A 383 -35.46 -18.05 13.80
C LEU A 383 -36.23 -19.36 14.11
N PRO A 384 -37.55 -19.27 14.33
CA PRO A 384 -38.36 -20.34 14.94
C PRO A 384 -38.33 -21.68 14.21
#